data_AF-A0A957YHV1-F1
#
_entry.id   AF-A0A957YHV1-F1
#
_cell.length_a   1.000
_cell.length_b   1.000
_cell.length_c   1.000
_cell.angle_alpha   90.00
_cell.angle_beta   90.00
_cell.angle_gamma   90.00
#
_symmetry.space_group_name_H-M   'P 1'
#
loop_
_entity.id
_entity.type
_entity.pdbx_description
1 polymer ?
#
loop_
_entity_poly.entity_id
_entity_poly.type
_entity_poly.pdbx_seq_one_letter_code
_entity_poly.pdbx_strand_id
1 'polypeptide(L)'
;PMDKPRISIDFKRGDIVDARGQIGVILDVLESQETDNICLYVRFVHNLGNARPYDMLEISAQRMLGVDKWQVVGQTELEAAIAKRKSRLEKEIDDLRQIVLEKRQV
;
A
#
# COMPACT_ATOMS: atom_id res chain seq x y z
N PRO A 1 -9.41 37.23 4.53
CA PRO A 1 -9.20 35.85 4.05
C PRO A 1 -8.63 35.00 5.18
N MET A 2 -9.40 34.06 5.73
CA MET A 2 -8.88 33.12 6.73
C MET A 2 -7.95 32.15 6.02
N ASP A 3 -6.68 32.08 6.47
CA ASP A 3 -5.72 31.10 5.99
C ASP A 3 -6.31 29.70 6.16
N LYS A 4 -6.57 29.02 5.04
CA LYS A 4 -6.98 27.62 5.08
C LYS A 4 -5.79 26.81 5.59
N PRO A 5 -5.99 25.87 6.53
CA PRO A 5 -4.92 25.01 6.99
C PRO A 5 -4.40 24.18 5.81
N ARG A 6 -3.14 24.43 5.42
CA ARG A 6 -2.43 23.61 4.43
C ARG A 6 -2.06 22.28 5.07
N ILE A 7 -2.40 21.19 4.42
CA ILE A 7 -1.85 19.89 4.77
C ILE A 7 -0.45 19.76 4.17
N SER A 8 0.46 19.16 4.91
CA SER A 8 1.74 18.70 4.39
C SER A 8 1.95 17.26 4.84
N ILE A 9 2.43 16.43 3.92
CA ILE A 9 2.93 15.10 4.22
C ILE A 9 4.40 15.07 3.78
N ASP A 10 5.25 14.43 4.57
CA ASP A 10 6.70 14.39 4.28
C ASP A 10 7.10 13.19 3.42
N PHE A 11 6.11 12.48 2.86
CA PHE A 11 6.35 11.34 1.99
C PHE A 11 6.82 11.76 0.60
N LYS A 12 7.73 10.97 0.03
CA LYS A 12 8.28 11.13 -1.30
C LYS A 12 8.19 9.83 -2.07
N ARG A 13 8.24 9.94 -3.39
CA ARG A 13 8.36 8.77 -4.27
C ARG A 13 9.56 7.91 -3.87
N GLY A 14 9.33 6.62 -3.71
CA GLY A 14 10.31 5.63 -3.28
C GLY A 14 10.31 5.37 -1.78
N ASP A 15 9.67 6.21 -0.97
CA ASP A 15 9.55 5.95 0.46
C ASP A 15 8.80 4.63 0.70
N ILE A 16 9.31 3.87 1.67
CA ILE A 16 8.66 2.67 2.17
C ILE A 16 7.93 3.09 3.43
N VAL A 17 6.65 2.77 3.51
CA VAL A 17 5.78 3.18 4.61
C VAL A 17 5.15 1.97 5.29
N ASP A 18 5.09 2.02 6.61
CA ASP A 18 4.19 1.18 7.41
C ASP A 18 2.87 1.92 7.63
N ALA A 19 1.83 1.43 6.96
CA ALA A 19 0.45 1.86 7.12
C ALA A 19 -0.30 0.95 8.12
N ARG A 20 0.07 1.02 9.40
CA ARG A 20 -0.55 0.25 10.52
C ARG A 20 -0.44 -1.27 10.34
N GLY A 21 0.77 -1.76 10.15
CA GLY A 21 1.11 -3.16 9.88
C GLY A 21 1.04 -3.55 8.40
N GLN A 22 0.77 -2.60 7.51
CA GLN A 22 0.73 -2.82 6.07
C GLN A 22 1.87 -2.08 5.37
N ILE A 23 2.86 -2.85 4.92
CA ILE A 23 3.99 -2.26 4.21
C ILE A 23 3.59 -1.90 2.78
N GLY A 24 3.88 -0.66 2.38
CA GLY A 24 3.69 -0.15 1.03
C GLY A 24 4.85 0.73 0.58
N VAL A 25 4.92 0.96 -0.74
CA VAL A 25 5.89 1.86 -1.35
C VAL A 25 5.14 3.01 -2.01
N ILE A 26 5.56 4.24 -1.72
CA ILE A 26 5.03 5.45 -2.36
C ILE A 26 5.54 5.48 -3.80
N LEU A 27 4.63 5.38 -4.76
CA LEU A 27 4.94 5.44 -6.18
C LEU A 27 4.98 6.87 -6.69
N ASP A 28 4.11 7.73 -6.16
CA ASP A 28 4.07 9.15 -6.52
C ASP A 28 3.29 9.97 -5.49
N VAL A 29 3.54 11.27 -5.48
CA VAL A 29 2.86 12.28 -4.66
C VAL A 29 2.51 13.46 -5.54
N LEU A 30 1.22 13.69 -5.75
CA LEU A 30 0.72 14.81 -6.55
C LEU A 30 -0.03 15.79 -5.67
N GLU A 31 0.36 17.06 -5.71
CA GLU A 31 -0.34 18.14 -5.04
C GLU A 31 -1.26 18.84 -6.04
N SER A 32 -2.51 19.08 -5.65
CA SER A 32 -3.44 19.82 -6.50
C SER A 32 -3.03 21.31 -6.56
N GLN A 33 -3.15 21.93 -7.73
CA GLN A 33 -2.91 23.37 -7.89
C GLN A 33 -4.16 24.21 -7.61
N GLU A 34 -5.34 23.59 -7.66
CA GLU A 34 -6.64 24.25 -7.45
C GLU A 34 -7.17 24.06 -6.03
N THR A 35 -6.70 23.00 -5.35
CA THR A 35 -7.09 22.65 -3.98
C THR A 35 -5.84 22.38 -3.14
N ASP A 36 -5.94 22.46 -1.82
CA ASP A 36 -4.85 22.05 -0.92
C ASP A 36 -4.81 20.51 -0.71
N ASN A 37 -5.39 19.73 -1.62
CA ASN A 37 -5.43 18.26 -1.52
C ASN A 37 -4.15 17.63 -2.05
N ILE A 38 -3.78 16.49 -1.45
CA ILE A 38 -2.63 15.68 -1.85
C ILE A 38 -3.13 14.31 -2.31
N CYS A 39 -2.67 13.85 -3.47
CA CYS A 39 -2.94 12.52 -4.00
C CYS A 39 -1.70 11.63 -3.87
N LEU A 40 -1.82 10.57 -3.07
CA LEU A 40 -0.79 9.56 -2.90
C LEU A 40 -1.07 8.33 -3.76
N TYR A 41 -0.07 7.91 -4.50
CA TYR A 41 -0.06 6.63 -5.20
C TYR A 41 0.79 5.66 -4.41
N VAL A 42 0.21 4.56 -3.92
CA VAL A 42 0.88 3.62 -3.02
C VAL A 42 0.71 2.21 -3.51
N ARG A 43 1.79 1.44 -3.55
CA ARG A 43 1.74 0.00 -3.83
C ARG A 43 1.98 -0.78 -2.56
N PHE A 44 0.93 -1.38 -2.01
CA PHE A 44 1.04 -2.27 -0.86
C PHE A 44 1.54 -3.66 -1.27
N VAL A 45 2.38 -4.25 -0.41
CA VAL A 45 2.95 -5.58 -0.62
C VAL A 45 1.88 -6.67 -0.65
N HIS A 46 0.80 -6.54 0.14
CA HIS A 46 -0.28 -7.52 0.15
C HIS A 46 -1.02 -7.61 -1.20
N ASN A 47 -0.93 -6.57 -2.03
CA ASN A 47 -1.50 -6.54 -3.38
C ASN A 47 -0.59 -7.20 -4.44
N LEU A 48 0.57 -7.74 -4.08
CA LEU A 48 1.36 -8.55 -5.02
C LEU A 48 0.54 -9.75 -5.51
N GLY A 49 0.49 -9.91 -6.84
CA GLY A 49 -0.35 -10.89 -7.53
C GLY A 49 -1.74 -10.37 -7.94
N ASN A 50 -2.17 -9.21 -7.44
CA ASN A 50 -3.44 -8.60 -7.85
C ASN A 50 -3.27 -7.84 -9.16
N ALA A 51 -4.34 -7.74 -9.96
CA ALA A 51 -4.34 -7.01 -11.23
C ALA A 51 -4.20 -5.48 -11.05
N ARG A 52 -4.55 -4.94 -9.87
CA ARG A 52 -4.44 -3.51 -9.60
C ARG A 52 -2.99 -3.15 -9.23
N PRO A 53 -2.34 -2.23 -9.98
CA PRO A 53 -0.92 -1.94 -9.79
C PRO A 53 -0.61 -1.09 -8.54
N TYR A 54 -1.58 -0.29 -8.06
CA TYR A 54 -1.45 0.61 -6.92
C TYR A 54 -2.81 1.07 -6.40
N ASP A 55 -2.84 1.55 -5.16
CA ASP A 55 -3.93 2.31 -4.57
C ASP A 55 -3.67 3.81 -4.69
N MET A 56 -4.74 4.58 -4.86
CA MET A 56 -4.71 6.03 -4.97
C MET A 56 -5.51 6.60 -3.79
N LEU A 57 -4.88 7.46 -3.00
CA LEU A 57 -5.45 8.06 -1.80
C LEU A 57 -5.47 9.57 -1.96
N GLU A 58 -6.66 10.17 -1.95
CA GLU A 58 -6.82 11.62 -1.89
C GLU A 58 -6.94 12.05 -0.42
N ILE A 59 -6.10 13.00 -0.04
CA ILE A 59 -5.92 13.49 1.32
C ILE A 59 -6.28 14.97 1.33
N SER A 60 -7.07 15.37 2.33
CA SER A 60 -7.40 16.78 2.60
C SER A 60 -7.32 17.07 4.09
N ALA A 61 -7.34 18.35 4.47
CA ALA A 61 -7.35 18.77 5.88
C ALA A 61 -8.49 18.14 6.69
N GLN A 62 -9.63 17.84 6.05
CA GLN A 62 -10.80 17.24 6.69
C GLN A 62 -10.75 15.70 6.65
N ARG A 63 -9.89 15.11 5.81
CA ARG A 63 -9.86 13.66 5.56
C ARG A 63 -8.44 13.17 5.33
N MET A 64 -7.74 12.87 6.44
CA MET A 64 -6.38 12.33 6.41
C MET A 64 -6.30 10.81 6.19
N LEU A 65 -7.42 10.08 6.30
CA LEU A 65 -7.50 8.62 6.16
C LEU A 65 -6.51 7.82 7.05
N GLY A 66 -5.98 8.42 8.11
CA GLY A 66 -4.97 7.80 8.96
C GLY A 66 -3.55 7.82 8.38
N VAL A 67 -3.33 8.50 7.25
CA VAL A 67 -2.01 8.70 6.61
C VAL A 67 -1.07 9.51 7.50
N ASP A 68 -1.63 10.39 8.34
CA ASP A 68 -0.94 11.11 9.41
C ASP A 68 -0.23 10.19 10.42
N LYS A 69 -0.61 8.90 10.48
CA LYS A 69 -0.04 7.91 11.39
C LYS A 69 0.92 6.94 10.72
N TRP A 70 1.15 7.09 9.42
CA TRP A 70 2.06 6.22 8.69
C TRP A 70 3.50 6.57 9.04
N GLN A 71 4.35 5.56 9.06
CA GLN A 71 5.76 5.72 9.41
C GLN A 71 6.63 5.32 8.24
N VAL A 72 7.66 6.11 7.93
CA VAL A 72 8.70 5.68 6.99
C VAL A 72 9.50 4.56 7.64
N VAL A 73 9.67 3.46 6.93
CA VAL A 73 10.43 2.28 7.35
C VAL A 73 11.51 1.93 6.33
N GLY A 74 12.35 0.96 6.65
CA GLY A 74 13.49 0.57 5.84
C GLY A 74 13.19 -0.52 4.81
N GLN A 75 14.24 -0.85 4.06
CA GLN A 75 14.24 -1.94 3.09
C GLN A 75 14.02 -3.30 3.76
N THR A 76 14.54 -3.50 4.98
CA THR A 76 14.40 -4.75 5.74
C THR A 76 12.94 -5.12 5.97
N GLU A 77 12.10 -4.14 6.35
CA GLU A 77 10.67 -4.31 6.58
C GLU A 77 9.94 -4.66 5.28
N LEU A 78 10.32 -4.02 4.16
CA LEU A 78 9.79 -4.34 2.84
C LEU A 78 10.11 -5.77 2.43
N GLU A 79 11.37 -6.20 2.57
CA GLU A 79 11.80 -7.55 2.23
C GLU A 79 11.10 -8.61 3.08
N ALA A 80 10.96 -8.36 4.39
CA ALA A 80 10.22 -9.24 5.29
C ALA A 80 8.75 -9.37 4.88
N ALA A 81 8.10 -8.26 4.54
CA ALA A 81 6.72 -8.26 4.06
C ALA A 81 6.56 -9.02 2.73
N ILE A 82 7.50 -8.83 1.79
CA ILE A 82 7.51 -9.52 0.49
C ILE A 82 7.67 -11.03 0.69
N ALA A 83 8.62 -11.45 1.51
CA ALA A 83 8.86 -12.86 1.81
C ALA A 83 7.61 -13.51 2.41
N LYS A 84 6.96 -12.83 3.37
CA LYS A 84 5.70 -13.30 3.97
C LYS A 84 4.57 -13.44 2.93
N ARG A 85 4.43 -12.48 2.01
CA ARG A 85 3.41 -12.56 0.95
C ARG A 85 3.69 -13.69 -0.04
N LYS A 86 4.95 -13.90 -0.44
CA LYS A 86 5.34 -15.01 -1.32
C LYS A 86 4.99 -16.37 -0.72
N SER A 87 5.39 -16.60 0.54
CA SER A 87 5.07 -17.86 1.23
C SER A 87 3.56 -18.11 1.32
N ARG A 88 2.76 -17.06 1.58
CA ARG A 88 1.30 -17.18 1.57
C ARG A 88 0.74 -17.50 0.18
N LEU A 89 1.24 -16.86 -0.88
CA LEU A 89 0.84 -17.14 -2.27
C LEU A 89 1.17 -18.57 -2.68
N GLU A 90 2.37 -19.06 -2.33
CA GLU A 90 2.78 -20.44 -2.59
C GLU A 90 1.84 -21.42 -1.90
N LYS A 91 1.48 -21.16 -0.64
CA LYS A 91 0.48 -21.96 0.07
C LYS A 91 -0.89 -21.96 -0.64
N GLU A 92 -1.39 -20.79 -1.03
CA GLU A 92 -2.66 -20.68 -1.77
C GLU A 92 -2.62 -21.46 -3.10
N ILE A 93 -1.48 -21.47 -3.80
CA ILE A 93 -1.26 -22.27 -5.01
C ILE A 93 -1.30 -23.77 -4.70
N ASP A 94 -0.63 -24.21 -3.64
CA ASP A 94 -0.59 -25.62 -3.26
C ASP A 94 -1.97 -26.13 -2.81
N ASP A 95 -2.72 -25.31 -2.07
CA ASP A 95 -4.11 -25.61 -1.70
C ASP A 95 -4.97 -25.82 -2.96
N LEU A 96 -4.83 -24.97 -3.98
CA LEU A 96 -5.54 -25.13 -5.27
C LEU A 96 -5.14 -26.42 -6.01
N ARG A 97 -3.86 -26.79 -5.97
CA ARG A 97 -3.38 -28.04 -6.58
C ARG A 97 -3.98 -29.26 -5.88
N GLN A 98 -4.04 -29.26 -4.55
CA GLN A 98 -4.64 -30.36 -3.78
C GLN A 98 -6.11 -30.56 -4.12
N ILE A 99 -6.90 -29.48 -4.20
CA ILE A 99 -8.32 -29.55 -4.59
C ILE A 99 -8.51 -30.27 -5.94
N VAL A 100 -7.62 -30.04 -6.91
CA VAL A 100 -7.69 -30.70 -8.22
C VAL A 100 -7.28 -32.17 -8.15
N LEU A 101 -6.27 -32.51 -7.35
CA LEU A 101 -5.81 -33.89 -7.18
C LEU A 101 -6.85 -34.75 -6.46
N GLU A 102 -7.47 -34.23 -5.41
CA GLU A 102 -8.53 -34.92 -4.67
C GLU A 102 -9.74 -35.25 -5.57
N LYS A 103 -10.13 -34.32 -6.45
CA LYS A 103 -11.20 -34.56 -7.44
C LYS A 103 -10.91 -35.69 -8.44
N ARG A 104 -9.64 -36.04 -8.68
CA ARG A 104 -9.25 -37.10 -9.63
C ARG A 104 -9.20 -38.50 -9.01
N GLN A 105 -9.31 -38.59 -7.68
CA GLN A 105 -9.29 -39.86 -6.94
C GLN A 105 -10.71 -40.39 -6.63
N VAL A 106 -11.75 -39.68 -7.08
CA VAL A 106 -13.17 -40.06 -6.96
C VAL A 106 -13.72 -40.48 -8.31
#